data_AF-A0A134CAZ7-F1
#
_entry.id   AF-A0A134CAZ7-F1
#
_cell.length_a   1.000
_cell.length_b   1.000
_cell.length_c   1.000
_cell.angle_alpha   90.00
_cell.angle_beta   90.00
_cell.angle_gamma   90.00
#
_symmetry.space_group_name_H-M   'P 1'
#
loop_
_entity.id
_entity.type
_entity.pdbx_description
1 polymer ?
#
loop_
_entity_poly.entity_id
_entity_poly.type
_entity_poly.pdbx_seq_one_letter_code
_entity_poly.pdbx_strand_id
1 'polypeptide(L)'
;MDKNLRYHGLIQAFSRTNHIFNKVKSFGNIVCFRDLEQATKDAIKLFGDENSLNIILERSYADYMHGFVDKETGKSIKGFESICRELVDRFPDPANIQLDADKRHFVELFGEYLKSLNILRNFDEFASFVSPISDRLLQDMRSAYVDFREYKPSSNNDDRVPSVDFSDIEFQIDLLKTDEINLDYILALILEKAKESEDIEALKREVRRIIRSGMGVRPKEGLIMDFINETDLSKLCRVEDILSAFYTFAKAEKEKEIHALIEAESLRDNSKGFIERAIDKGYVEYAGDEVDRMMPALSRRAGVRQRKKGKCIG
;
A
#
# COMPACT_ATOMS: atom_id res chain seq x y z
N MET A 1 -23.44 -10.89 18.41
CA MET A 1 -23.76 -11.90 19.44
C MET A 1 -25.13 -11.62 20.00
N ASP A 2 -26.05 -12.58 19.91
CA ASP A 2 -27.40 -12.52 20.48
C ASP A 2 -27.62 -13.68 21.47
N LYS A 3 -26.67 -13.84 22.40
CA LYS A 3 -26.70 -14.88 23.45
C LYS A 3 -26.24 -14.27 24.77
N ASN A 4 -26.82 -14.74 25.88
CA ASN A 4 -26.41 -14.34 27.23
C ASN A 4 -25.15 -15.09 27.65
N LEU A 5 -24.01 -14.72 27.09
CA LEU A 5 -22.70 -15.29 27.44
C LEU A 5 -22.23 -14.73 28.80
N ARG A 6 -21.56 -15.57 29.59
CA ARG A 6 -21.04 -15.19 30.92
C ARG A 6 -19.65 -15.79 31.16
N TYR A 7 -18.82 -15.06 31.92
CA TYR A 7 -17.52 -15.50 32.42
C TYR A 7 -16.64 -16.17 31.34
N HIS A 8 -16.12 -17.37 31.60
CA HIS A 8 -15.21 -18.08 30.70
C HIS A 8 -15.81 -18.33 29.30
N GLY A 9 -17.12 -18.57 29.20
CA GLY A 9 -17.78 -18.79 27.90
C GLY A 9 -17.83 -17.51 27.05
N LEU A 10 -17.90 -16.34 27.70
CA LEU A 10 -17.79 -15.04 27.04
C LEU A 10 -16.36 -14.81 26.53
N ILE A 11 -15.35 -15.04 27.38
CA ILE A 11 -13.94 -14.90 26.98
C ILE A 11 -13.56 -15.88 25.86
N GLN A 12 -14.01 -17.13 25.92
CA GLN A 12 -13.78 -18.12 24.86
C GLN A 12 -14.44 -17.72 23.54
N ALA A 13 -15.64 -17.16 23.59
CA ALA A 13 -16.32 -16.67 22.39
C ALA A 13 -15.56 -15.49 21.77
N PHE A 14 -15.09 -14.55 22.60
CA PHE A 14 -14.33 -13.37 22.16
C PHE A 14 -12.94 -13.76 21.64
N SER A 15 -12.27 -14.74 22.26
CA SER A 15 -10.94 -15.20 21.84
C SER A 15 -10.89 -15.71 20.39
N ARG A 16 -12.01 -16.21 19.84
CA ARG A 16 -12.09 -16.67 18.44
C ARG A 16 -11.82 -15.56 17.42
N THR A 17 -12.04 -14.29 17.78
CA THR A 17 -11.79 -13.16 16.87
C THR A 17 -10.37 -12.60 16.99
N ASN A 18 -9.64 -12.90 18.06
CA ASN A 18 -8.36 -12.24 18.38
C ASN A 18 -7.11 -12.99 17.89
N HIS A 19 -7.25 -13.96 16.99
CA HIS A 19 -6.09 -14.59 16.37
C HIS A 19 -5.28 -13.59 15.52
N ILE A 20 -3.97 -13.53 15.76
CA ILE A 20 -3.02 -12.66 15.05
C ILE A 20 -3.01 -13.04 13.56
N PHE A 21 -3.10 -12.05 12.68
CA PHE A 21 -3.07 -12.24 11.23
C PHE A 21 -1.97 -11.40 10.56
N ASN A 22 -2.15 -10.09 10.52
CA ASN A 22 -1.19 -9.13 9.97
C ASN A 22 -1.37 -7.76 10.65
N LYS A 23 -0.56 -6.76 10.27
CA LYS A 23 -0.61 -5.40 10.84
C LYS A 23 -1.95 -4.67 10.62
N VAL A 24 -2.74 -5.11 9.63
CA VAL A 24 -4.08 -4.54 9.35
C VAL A 24 -5.07 -4.95 10.44
N LYS A 25 -4.98 -6.19 10.94
CA LYS A 25 -5.85 -6.68 12.01
C LYS A 25 -5.26 -6.34 13.38
N SER A 26 -5.58 -5.16 13.90
CA SER A 26 -5.16 -4.69 15.23
C SER A 26 -5.90 -5.39 16.38
N PHE A 27 -7.20 -5.61 16.24
CA PHE A 27 -8.06 -6.21 17.27
C PHE A 27 -9.23 -6.99 16.65
N GLY A 28 -9.97 -7.74 17.47
CA GLY A 28 -11.18 -8.44 17.05
C GLY A 28 -12.44 -7.65 17.38
N ASN A 29 -13.22 -7.29 16.37
CA ASN A 29 -14.49 -6.60 16.54
C ASN A 29 -15.55 -7.54 17.10
N ILE A 30 -16.18 -7.14 18.20
CA ILE A 30 -17.24 -7.91 18.86
C ILE A 30 -18.50 -7.05 18.89
N VAL A 31 -19.45 -7.38 18.02
CA VAL A 31 -20.76 -6.70 17.96
C VAL A 31 -21.77 -7.49 18.77
N CYS A 32 -22.40 -6.85 19.76
CA CYS A 32 -23.39 -7.46 20.66
C CYS A 32 -24.76 -6.82 20.46
N PHE A 33 -25.82 -7.63 20.35
CA PHE A 33 -27.21 -7.15 20.25
C PHE A 33 -27.91 -7.10 21.62
N ARG A 34 -27.20 -7.46 22.68
CA ARG A 34 -27.62 -7.38 24.07
C ARG A 34 -26.55 -6.65 24.85
N ASP A 35 -26.95 -5.98 25.93
CA ASP A 35 -26.00 -5.41 26.86
C ASP A 35 -25.20 -6.52 27.56
N LEU A 36 -23.94 -6.66 27.15
CA LEU A 36 -22.96 -7.57 27.71
C LEU A 36 -21.78 -6.80 28.32
N GLU A 37 -21.88 -5.47 28.47
CA GLU A 37 -20.76 -4.64 28.92
C GLU A 37 -20.34 -5.01 30.34
N GLN A 38 -21.31 -5.03 31.26
CA GLN A 38 -21.05 -5.41 32.65
C GLN A 38 -20.55 -6.87 32.76
N ALA A 39 -21.17 -7.78 32.01
CA ALA A 39 -20.76 -9.18 31.99
C ALA A 39 -19.32 -9.36 31.45
N THR A 40 -18.88 -8.51 30.52
CA THR A 40 -17.52 -8.47 30.00
C THR A 40 -16.55 -7.94 31.05
N LYS A 41 -16.89 -6.82 31.72
CA LYS A 41 -16.07 -6.25 32.80
C LYS A 41 -15.89 -7.24 33.95
N ASP A 42 -16.97 -7.89 34.37
CA ASP A 42 -16.95 -8.89 35.44
C ASP A 42 -16.12 -10.13 35.05
N ALA A 43 -16.24 -10.58 33.80
CA ALA A 43 -15.44 -11.69 33.30
C ALA A 43 -13.94 -11.35 33.30
N ILE A 44 -13.56 -10.17 32.81
CA ILE A 44 -12.15 -9.75 32.76
C ILE A 44 -11.58 -9.58 34.17
N LYS A 45 -12.32 -8.93 35.09
CA LYS A 45 -11.91 -8.78 36.50
C LYS A 45 -11.77 -10.11 37.24
N LEU A 46 -12.49 -11.15 36.83
CA LEU A 46 -12.36 -12.47 37.42
C LEU A 46 -11.06 -13.18 37.02
N PHE A 47 -10.57 -12.91 35.80
CA PHE A 47 -9.40 -13.57 35.22
C PHE A 47 -8.14 -12.68 35.20
N GLY A 48 -8.18 -11.47 35.75
CA GLY A 48 -7.06 -10.54 35.85
C GLY A 48 -7.29 -9.47 36.93
N ASP A 49 -6.44 -8.45 36.98
CA ASP A 49 -6.52 -7.33 37.93
C ASP A 49 -7.30 -6.13 37.38
N GLU A 50 -7.62 -5.12 38.20
CA GLU A 50 -8.39 -3.94 37.77
C GLU A 50 -7.77 -3.18 36.57
N ASN A 51 -6.44 -3.20 36.45
CA ASN A 51 -5.72 -2.61 35.32
C ASN A 51 -5.89 -3.40 34.01
N SER A 52 -6.26 -4.69 34.08
CA SER A 52 -6.39 -5.57 32.92
C SER A 52 -7.50 -5.13 31.96
N LEU A 53 -8.50 -4.39 32.45
CA LEU A 53 -9.56 -3.84 31.60
C LEU A 53 -9.04 -2.88 30.55
N ASN A 54 -8.09 -2.01 30.93
CA ASN A 54 -7.52 -1.01 30.03
C ASN A 54 -6.53 -1.61 29.02
N ILE A 55 -6.01 -2.81 29.32
CA ILE A 55 -5.08 -3.55 28.46
C ILE A 55 -5.84 -4.44 27.47
N ILE A 56 -6.96 -5.03 27.91
CA ILE A 56 -7.72 -6.01 27.13
C ILE A 56 -8.77 -5.35 26.24
N LEU A 57 -9.38 -4.26 26.70
CA LEU A 57 -10.38 -3.53 25.93
C LEU A 57 -9.75 -2.34 25.23
N GLU A 58 -10.18 -2.13 24.00
CA GLU A 58 -9.82 -0.95 23.23
C GLU A 58 -10.36 0.34 23.87
N ARG A 59 -9.65 1.44 23.60
CA ARG A 59 -10.04 2.77 24.07
C ARG A 59 -11.29 3.29 23.36
N SER A 60 -11.88 4.35 23.91
CA SER A 60 -13.09 4.92 23.33
C SER A 60 -12.82 5.63 22.00
N TYR A 61 -13.86 5.76 21.19
CA TYR A 61 -13.82 6.57 19.96
C TYR A 61 -13.31 7.99 20.22
N ALA A 62 -13.78 8.63 21.30
CA ALA A 62 -13.39 9.98 21.69
C ALA A 62 -11.89 10.09 22.01
N ASP A 63 -11.31 9.08 22.67
CA ASP A 63 -9.87 9.04 22.95
C ASP A 63 -9.06 8.99 21.65
N TYR A 64 -9.46 8.15 20.69
CA TYR A 64 -8.77 8.07 19.40
C TYR A 64 -8.94 9.33 18.54
N MET A 65 -10.08 10.02 18.64
CA MET A 65 -10.35 11.25 17.90
C MET A 65 -9.63 12.49 18.47
N HIS A 66 -9.67 12.68 19.79
CA HIS A 66 -9.17 13.89 20.44
C HIS A 66 -7.80 13.70 21.13
N GLY A 67 -7.36 12.47 21.30
CA GLY A 67 -6.09 12.12 21.95
C GLY A 67 -6.28 11.78 23.41
N PHE A 68 -5.29 11.10 23.97
CA PHE A 68 -5.31 10.67 25.35
C PHE A 68 -3.89 10.60 25.92
N VAL A 69 -3.79 10.67 27.26
CA VAL A 69 -2.55 10.36 27.95
C VAL A 69 -2.59 8.91 28.36
N ASP A 70 -1.60 8.15 27.89
CA ASP A 70 -1.46 6.78 28.31
C ASP A 70 -1.05 6.72 29.78
N LYS A 71 -1.87 6.06 30.60
CA LYS A 71 -1.67 5.99 32.06
C LYS A 71 -0.47 5.14 32.43
N GLU A 72 -0.06 4.20 31.56
CA GLU A 72 1.07 3.32 31.83
C GLU A 72 2.41 3.96 31.43
N THR A 73 2.47 4.56 30.24
CA THR A 73 3.70 5.17 29.72
C THR A 73 3.84 6.65 30.04
N GLY A 74 2.76 7.31 30.47
CA GLY A 74 2.70 8.76 30.67
C GLY A 74 2.79 9.58 29.37
N LYS A 75 2.79 8.92 28.21
CA LYS A 75 2.92 9.58 26.91
C LYS A 75 1.58 10.15 26.45
N SER A 76 1.61 11.41 26.01
CA SER A 76 0.48 12.02 25.33
C SER A 76 0.42 11.54 23.89
N ILE A 77 -0.68 10.89 23.53
CA ILE A 77 -0.96 10.42 22.18
C ILE A 77 -1.90 11.41 21.52
N LYS A 78 -1.50 11.93 20.36
CA LYS A 78 -2.29 12.89 19.58
C LYS A 78 -3.57 12.22 19.06
N GLY A 79 -4.67 12.95 19.10
CA GLY A 79 -5.91 12.53 18.47
C GLY A 79 -5.86 12.63 16.95
N PHE A 80 -6.67 11.81 16.28
CA PHE A 80 -6.78 11.78 14.82
C PHE A 80 -7.07 13.15 14.22
N GLU A 81 -7.91 13.98 14.85
CA GLU A 81 -8.18 15.34 14.34
C GLU A 81 -6.95 16.23 14.37
N SER A 82 -6.13 16.12 15.43
CA SER A 82 -4.89 16.88 15.56
C SER A 82 -3.89 16.44 14.49
N ILE A 83 -3.79 15.14 14.25
CA ILE A 83 -2.92 14.58 13.19
C ILE A 83 -3.38 15.10 11.83
N CYS A 84 -4.69 15.08 11.55
CA CYS A 84 -5.23 15.57 10.28
C CYS A 84 -4.94 17.07 10.07
N ARG A 85 -5.16 17.90 11.09
CA ARG A 85 -4.87 19.34 11.03
C ARG A 85 -3.39 19.60 10.80
N GLU A 86 -2.51 18.91 11.53
CA GLU A 86 -1.07 19.05 11.38
C GLU A 86 -0.59 18.64 9.97
N LEU A 87 -1.16 17.58 9.40
CA LEU A 87 -0.88 17.16 8.02
C LEU A 87 -1.26 18.24 7.01
N VAL A 88 -2.45 18.84 7.14
CA VAL A 88 -2.91 19.89 6.22
C VAL A 88 -2.08 21.17 6.36
N ASP A 89 -1.78 21.58 7.60
CA ASP A 89 -1.11 22.86 7.87
C ASP A 89 0.38 22.82 7.51
N ARG A 90 1.09 21.73 7.85
CA ARG A 90 2.53 21.59 7.57
C ARG A 90 2.82 21.06 6.17
N PHE A 91 1.96 20.22 5.62
CA PHE A 91 2.20 19.52 4.34
C PHE A 91 1.05 19.72 3.34
N PRO A 92 0.72 20.97 2.98
CA PRO A 92 -0.30 21.23 1.96
C PRO A 92 0.13 20.77 0.55
N ASP A 93 1.45 20.64 0.32
CA ASP A 93 2.04 20.07 -0.89
C ASP A 93 3.06 18.98 -0.53
N PRO A 94 2.61 17.74 -0.27
CA PRO A 94 3.49 16.66 0.17
C PRO A 94 4.42 16.16 -0.96
N ALA A 95 4.17 16.55 -2.22
CA ALA A 95 5.03 16.21 -3.35
C ALA A 95 6.31 17.07 -3.40
N ASN A 96 6.35 18.19 -2.67
CA ASN A 96 7.44 19.16 -2.72
C ASN A 96 8.09 19.41 -1.35
N ILE A 97 8.27 18.37 -0.56
CA ILE A 97 8.96 18.45 0.73
C ILE A 97 10.48 18.43 0.49
N GLN A 98 11.11 19.59 0.64
CA GLN A 98 12.55 19.76 0.36
C GLN A 98 13.43 19.42 1.57
N LEU A 99 13.05 19.91 2.75
CA LEU A 99 13.86 19.77 3.97
C LEU A 99 13.81 18.34 4.50
N ASP A 100 14.99 17.81 4.81
CA ASP A 100 15.17 16.45 5.31
C ASP A 100 14.46 16.18 6.64
N ALA A 101 14.48 17.16 7.54
CA ALA A 101 13.73 17.11 8.79
C ALA A 101 12.21 17.02 8.54
N ASP A 102 11.71 17.72 7.54
CA ASP A 102 10.28 17.73 7.20
C ASP A 102 9.86 16.44 6.49
N LYS A 103 10.74 15.83 5.67
CA LYS A 103 10.49 14.49 5.10
C LYS A 103 10.34 13.45 6.21
N ARG A 104 11.24 13.47 7.22
CA ARG A 104 11.15 12.57 8.37
C ARG A 104 9.86 12.77 9.14
N HIS A 105 9.54 14.02 9.48
CA HIS A 105 8.33 14.39 10.21
C HIS A 105 7.07 13.98 9.46
N PHE A 106 7.05 14.15 8.14
CA PHE A 106 5.93 13.71 7.30
C PHE A 106 5.74 12.19 7.36
N VAL A 107 6.80 11.40 7.22
CA VAL A 107 6.72 9.93 7.26
C VAL A 107 6.23 9.45 8.63
N GLU A 108 6.71 10.03 9.72
CA GLU A 108 6.25 9.67 11.07
C GLU A 108 4.76 10.03 11.25
N LEU A 109 4.39 11.27 10.95
CA LEU A 109 3.03 11.76 11.13
C LEU A 109 2.01 11.05 10.22
N PHE A 110 2.37 10.76 8.97
CA PHE A 110 1.49 10.02 8.06
C PHE A 110 1.39 8.54 8.45
N GLY A 111 2.46 7.96 9.02
CA GLY A 111 2.41 6.63 9.63
C GLY A 111 1.44 6.56 10.82
N GLU A 112 1.44 7.57 11.69
CA GLU A 112 0.47 7.72 12.78
C GLU A 112 -0.96 7.88 12.25
N TYR A 113 -1.15 8.70 11.21
CA TYR A 113 -2.43 8.84 10.53
C TYR A 113 -2.97 7.50 10.04
N LEU A 114 -2.17 6.69 9.35
CA LEU A 114 -2.59 5.37 8.84
C LEU A 114 -3.00 4.41 9.96
N LYS A 115 -2.25 4.40 11.08
CA LYS A 115 -2.57 3.56 12.25
C LYS A 115 -3.90 3.99 12.87
N SER A 116 -4.06 5.28 13.14
CA SER A 116 -5.28 5.82 13.73
C SER A 116 -6.50 5.62 12.81
N LEU A 117 -6.34 5.82 11.50
CA LEU A 117 -7.37 5.55 10.51
C LEU A 117 -7.81 4.08 10.53
N ASN A 118 -6.86 3.14 10.58
CA ASN A 118 -7.17 1.71 10.61
C ASN A 118 -7.97 1.30 11.85
N ILE A 119 -7.67 1.91 13.01
CA ILE A 119 -8.43 1.69 14.25
C ILE A 119 -9.83 2.29 14.12
N LEU A 120 -9.92 3.56 13.72
CA LEU A 120 -11.15 4.33 13.66
C LEU A 120 -12.19 3.78 12.67
N ARG A 121 -11.74 3.13 11.58
CA ARG A 121 -12.63 2.45 10.61
C ARG A 121 -13.53 1.37 11.23
N ASN A 122 -13.22 0.89 12.44
CA ASN A 122 -14.04 -0.10 13.15
C ASN A 122 -15.15 0.51 14.02
N PHE A 123 -15.19 1.85 14.16
CA PHE A 123 -16.21 2.55 14.93
C PHE A 123 -17.33 3.07 14.02
N ASP A 124 -18.58 2.82 14.39
CA ASP A 124 -19.75 3.23 13.60
C ASP A 124 -19.82 4.76 13.47
N GLU A 125 -19.43 5.49 14.52
CA GLU A 125 -19.41 6.95 14.56
C GLU A 125 -18.48 7.54 13.49
N PHE A 126 -17.39 6.84 13.17
CA PHE A 126 -16.39 7.31 12.20
C PHE A 126 -16.93 7.34 10.77
N ALA A 127 -17.95 6.56 10.44
CA ALA A 127 -18.56 6.58 9.10
C ALA A 127 -19.18 7.95 8.76
N SER A 128 -19.55 8.72 9.77
CA SER A 128 -20.10 10.09 9.62
C SER A 128 -19.04 11.20 9.68
N PHE A 129 -17.78 10.84 9.96
CA PHE A 129 -16.71 11.82 10.11
C PHE A 129 -16.31 12.43 8.77
N VAL A 130 -16.27 13.76 8.71
CA VAL A 130 -15.80 14.51 7.54
C VAL A 130 -14.33 14.88 7.76
N SER A 131 -13.44 14.22 7.02
CA SER A 131 -12.00 14.50 7.06
C SER A 131 -11.70 15.92 6.55
N PRO A 132 -10.84 16.70 7.23
CA PRO A 132 -10.35 17.98 6.71
C PRO A 132 -9.33 17.79 5.58
N ILE A 133 -8.77 16.60 5.42
CA ILE A 133 -7.90 16.23 4.30
C ILE A 133 -8.80 15.84 3.12
N SER A 134 -8.75 16.59 2.03
CA SER A 134 -9.44 16.23 0.79
C SER A 134 -8.90 14.92 0.19
N ASP A 135 -9.74 14.16 -0.52
CA ASP A 135 -9.33 12.92 -1.19
C ASP A 135 -8.14 13.12 -2.13
N ARG A 136 -8.13 14.27 -2.79
CA ARG A 136 -7.01 14.74 -3.61
C ARG A 136 -5.75 14.81 -2.75
N LEU A 137 -5.71 15.68 -1.73
CA LEU A 137 -4.53 15.83 -0.88
C LEU A 137 -4.08 14.49 -0.26
N LEU A 138 -5.02 13.66 0.17
CA LEU A 138 -4.72 12.34 0.73
C LEU A 138 -4.01 11.43 -0.28
N GLN A 139 -4.40 11.44 -1.56
CA GLN A 139 -3.68 10.72 -2.62
C GLN A 139 -2.25 11.24 -2.81
N ASP A 140 -2.03 12.56 -2.79
CA ASP A 140 -0.67 13.11 -2.90
C ASP A 140 0.18 12.68 -1.71
N MET A 141 -0.38 12.71 -0.50
CA MET A 141 0.31 12.23 0.71
C MET A 141 0.66 10.74 0.61
N ARG A 142 -0.26 9.89 0.12
CA ARG A 142 0.00 8.47 -0.13
C ARG A 142 1.15 8.28 -1.13
N SER A 143 1.13 9.00 -2.26
CA SER A 143 2.20 8.94 -3.26
C SER A 143 3.55 9.33 -2.65
N ALA A 144 3.61 10.48 -1.97
CA ALA A 144 4.83 10.97 -1.35
C ALA A 144 5.38 9.99 -0.30
N TYR A 145 4.51 9.37 0.50
CA TYR A 145 4.91 8.40 1.51
C TYR A 145 5.56 7.14 0.91
N VAL A 146 4.99 6.63 -0.18
CA VAL A 146 5.58 5.49 -0.93
C VAL A 146 6.89 5.91 -1.58
N ASP A 147 6.96 7.12 -2.15
CA ASP A 147 8.18 7.66 -2.75
C ASP A 147 9.33 7.78 -1.74
N PHE A 148 9.07 8.26 -0.52
CA PHE A 148 10.11 8.34 0.52
C PHE A 148 10.61 6.97 0.98
N ARG A 149 9.77 5.93 0.94
CA ARG A 149 10.22 4.56 1.23
C ARG A 149 11.13 4.01 0.13
N GLU A 150 10.77 4.27 -1.12
CA GLU A 150 11.51 3.78 -2.29
C GLU A 150 12.75 4.63 -2.60
N TYR A 151 12.86 5.80 -1.98
CA TYR A 151 14.01 6.68 -2.07
C TYR A 151 15.29 5.92 -1.69
N LYS A 152 16.09 5.59 -2.70
CA LYS A 152 17.46 5.12 -2.52
C LYS A 152 18.38 6.29 -2.87
N PRO A 153 19.28 6.71 -1.97
CA PRO A 153 20.32 7.66 -2.36
C PRO A 153 21.12 7.03 -3.51
N SER A 154 21.16 7.71 -4.66
CA SER A 154 21.95 7.30 -5.82
C SER A 154 23.39 7.07 -5.38
N SER A 155 23.90 5.85 -5.51
CA SER A 155 25.27 5.48 -5.12
C SER A 155 26.39 6.16 -5.94
N ASN A 156 26.05 7.13 -6.80
CA ASN A 156 26.90 7.60 -7.88
C ASN A 156 27.07 9.13 -8.00
N ASN A 157 26.65 9.97 -7.05
CA ASN A 157 27.00 11.39 -7.10
C ASN A 157 27.16 12.00 -5.69
N ASP A 158 28.39 12.45 -5.42
CA ASP A 158 28.85 13.42 -4.42
C ASP A 158 28.45 13.16 -2.95
N ASP A 159 29.42 12.82 -2.10
CA ASP A 159 29.35 12.64 -0.64
C ASP A 159 28.94 13.93 0.14
N ARG A 160 28.25 14.88 -0.52
CA ARG A 160 27.99 16.24 -0.03
C ARG A 160 26.53 16.59 0.17
N VAL A 161 25.59 15.73 -0.26
CA VAL A 161 24.18 15.92 0.05
C VAL A 161 23.80 14.94 1.17
N PRO A 162 23.49 15.43 2.39
CA PRO A 162 22.91 14.57 3.42
C PRO A 162 21.68 13.88 2.83
N SER A 163 21.68 12.55 2.82
CA SER A 163 20.46 11.80 2.50
C SER A 163 19.71 11.55 3.80
N VAL A 164 18.39 11.72 3.80
CA VAL A 164 17.58 11.32 4.95
C VAL A 164 17.73 9.82 5.18
N ASP A 165 18.21 9.45 6.36
CA ASP A 165 18.20 8.07 6.82
C ASP A 165 16.84 7.77 7.45
N PHE A 166 16.12 6.82 6.86
CA PHE A 166 14.84 6.30 7.35
C PHE A 166 14.96 4.89 7.95
N SER A 167 16.18 4.40 8.21
CA SER A 167 16.41 3.03 8.70
C SER A 167 15.78 2.75 10.08
N ASP A 168 15.56 3.79 10.87
CA ASP A 168 14.91 3.78 12.18
C ASP A 168 13.38 3.87 12.12
N ILE A 169 12.81 4.17 10.96
CA ILE A 169 11.36 4.38 10.79
C ILE A 169 10.69 3.15 10.19
N GLU A 170 9.69 2.64 10.90
CA GLU A 170 8.86 1.54 10.42
C GLU A 170 7.70 2.05 9.54
N PHE A 171 7.83 1.88 8.23
CA PHE A 171 6.77 2.24 7.28
C PHE A 171 5.54 1.32 7.39
N GLN A 172 4.35 1.92 7.39
CA GLN A 172 3.05 1.23 7.56
C GLN A 172 2.44 0.79 6.23
N ILE A 173 3.22 0.05 5.45
CA ILE A 173 2.90 -0.33 4.06
C ILE A 173 1.72 -1.29 3.98
N ASP A 174 1.58 -2.17 4.97
CA ASP A 174 0.47 -3.13 4.99
C ASP A 174 -0.89 -2.43 5.15
N LEU A 175 -0.91 -1.25 5.81
CA LEU A 175 -2.12 -0.42 5.95
C LEU A 175 -2.47 0.33 4.64
N LEU A 176 -1.52 0.50 3.73
CA LEU A 176 -1.78 1.09 2.40
C LEU A 176 -2.32 0.07 1.41
N LYS A 177 -1.98 -1.22 1.57
CA LYS A 177 -2.44 -2.30 0.68
C LYS A 177 -3.95 -2.56 0.78
N THR A 178 -4.58 -2.18 1.88
CA THR A 178 -5.99 -2.49 2.15
C THR A 178 -6.96 -1.67 1.29
N ASP A 179 -6.50 -0.51 0.78
CA ASP A 179 -7.25 0.36 -0.14
C ASP A 179 -6.72 0.23 -1.58
N GLU A 180 -6.18 -0.94 -1.97
CA GLU A 180 -5.59 -1.14 -3.30
C GLU A 180 -6.56 -0.70 -4.41
N ILE A 181 -6.14 0.32 -5.15
CA ILE A 181 -6.84 0.78 -6.34
C ILE A 181 -6.65 -0.30 -7.41
N ASN A 182 -7.71 -1.07 -7.64
CA ASN A 182 -7.71 -2.10 -8.67
C ASN A 182 -7.51 -1.50 -10.06
N LEU A 183 -6.78 -2.21 -10.92
CA LEU A 183 -6.58 -1.80 -12.31
C LEU A 183 -7.91 -1.50 -13.01
N ASP A 184 -8.94 -2.31 -12.74
CA ASP A 184 -10.28 -2.13 -13.29
C ASP A 184 -10.90 -0.79 -12.91
N TYR A 185 -10.70 -0.33 -11.67
CA TYR A 185 -11.15 0.98 -11.21
C TYR A 185 -10.41 2.10 -11.93
N ILE A 186 -9.09 1.97 -12.13
CA ILE A 186 -8.29 2.95 -12.86
C ILE A 186 -8.76 3.07 -14.31
N LEU A 187 -8.99 1.94 -14.97
CA LEU A 187 -9.47 1.91 -16.35
C LEU A 187 -10.89 2.49 -16.47
N ALA A 188 -11.78 2.18 -15.53
CA ALA A 188 -13.11 2.78 -15.48
C ALA A 188 -13.04 4.31 -15.32
N LEU A 189 -12.16 4.81 -14.44
CA LEU A 189 -11.97 6.23 -14.21
C LEU A 189 -11.35 6.94 -15.42
N ILE A 190 -10.39 6.30 -16.11
CA ILE A 190 -9.84 6.80 -17.38
C ILE A 190 -10.97 7.01 -18.39
N LEU A 191 -11.87 6.03 -18.52
CA LEU A 191 -12.99 6.11 -19.44
C LEU A 191 -13.99 7.22 -19.07
N GLU A 192 -14.31 7.36 -17.78
CA GLU A 192 -15.19 8.41 -17.28
C GLU A 192 -14.60 9.80 -17.57
N LYS A 193 -13.33 10.01 -17.22
CA LYS A 193 -12.65 11.29 -17.41
C LYS A 193 -12.37 11.61 -18.88
N ALA A 194 -12.13 10.60 -19.72
CA ALA A 194 -12.01 10.79 -21.17
C ALA A 194 -13.32 11.26 -21.83
N LYS A 195 -14.48 10.99 -21.20
CA LYS A 195 -15.78 11.51 -21.66
C LYS A 195 -16.04 12.95 -21.20
N GLU A 196 -15.51 13.32 -20.04
CA GLU A 196 -15.72 14.63 -19.42
C GLU A 196 -14.71 15.70 -19.88
N SER A 197 -13.48 15.30 -20.20
CA SER A 197 -12.37 16.21 -20.50
C SER A 197 -12.04 16.23 -21.99
N GLU A 198 -11.99 17.43 -22.60
CA GLU A 198 -11.38 17.65 -23.92
C GLU A 198 -9.83 17.69 -23.85
N ASP A 199 -9.24 17.80 -22.65
CA ASP A 199 -7.79 17.86 -22.45
C ASP A 199 -7.21 16.50 -22.00
N ILE A 200 -6.57 15.82 -22.95
CA ILE A 200 -5.87 14.55 -22.76
C ILE A 200 -4.66 14.69 -21.82
N GLU A 201 -4.01 15.85 -21.75
CA GLU A 201 -2.84 16.06 -20.87
C GLU A 201 -3.25 16.31 -19.42
N ALA A 202 -4.42 16.90 -19.18
CA ALA A 202 -5.03 16.94 -17.86
C ALA A 202 -5.36 15.53 -17.35
N LEU A 203 -5.98 14.70 -18.21
CA LEU A 203 -6.28 13.30 -17.92
C LEU A 203 -5.02 12.50 -17.56
N LYS A 204 -3.96 12.60 -18.38
CA LYS A 204 -2.68 11.90 -18.11
C LYS A 204 -2.08 12.25 -16.75
N ARG A 205 -2.10 13.53 -16.37
CA ARG A 205 -1.57 13.98 -15.06
C ARG A 205 -2.36 13.38 -13.90
N GLU A 206 -3.68 13.33 -14.02
CA GLU A 206 -4.55 12.76 -12.99
C GLU A 206 -4.37 11.25 -12.88
N VAL A 207 -4.38 10.54 -14.00
CA VAL A 207 -4.16 9.08 -14.05
C VAL A 207 -2.79 8.72 -13.46
N ARG A 208 -1.74 9.48 -13.79
CA ARG A 208 -0.39 9.26 -13.26
C ARG A 208 -0.37 9.33 -11.73
N ARG A 209 -1.03 10.33 -11.17
CA ARG A 209 -1.13 10.54 -9.73
C ARG A 209 -1.86 9.38 -9.05
N ILE A 210 -2.94 8.90 -9.64
CA ILE A 210 -3.72 7.76 -9.11
C ILE A 210 -2.88 6.49 -9.12
N ILE A 211 -2.20 6.19 -10.24
CA ILE A 211 -1.32 5.03 -10.35
C ILE A 211 -0.20 5.07 -9.32
N ARG A 212 0.43 6.24 -9.11
CA ARG A 212 1.51 6.39 -8.13
C ARG A 212 1.06 6.23 -6.69
N SER A 213 -0.19 6.58 -6.39
CA SER A 213 -0.77 6.31 -5.06
C SER A 213 -1.03 4.82 -4.80
N GLY A 214 -1.14 4.00 -5.86
CA GLY A 214 -1.40 2.55 -5.77
C GLY A 214 -0.13 1.71 -5.90
N MET A 215 0.30 1.06 -4.82
CA MET A 215 1.55 0.27 -4.83
C MET A 215 1.55 -0.91 -5.82
N GLY A 216 0.41 -1.57 -6.02
CA GLY A 216 0.30 -2.74 -6.93
C GLY A 216 0.21 -2.38 -8.42
N VAL A 217 -0.10 -1.12 -8.74
CA VAL A 217 -0.30 -0.62 -10.11
C VAL A 217 0.84 0.27 -10.58
N ARG A 218 1.65 0.82 -9.66
CA ARG A 218 2.82 1.65 -9.97
C ARG A 218 3.79 1.03 -11.00
N PRO A 219 4.19 -0.26 -10.92
CA PRO A 219 5.07 -0.86 -11.93
C PRO A 219 4.48 -0.86 -13.35
N LYS A 220 3.16 -0.66 -13.48
CA LYS A 220 2.43 -0.61 -14.75
C LYS A 220 2.19 0.83 -15.24
N GLU A 221 2.76 1.85 -14.58
CA GLU A 221 2.61 3.27 -14.96
C GLU A 221 2.95 3.48 -16.44
N GLY A 222 4.12 3.00 -16.88
CA GLY A 222 4.54 3.10 -18.28
C GLY A 222 3.51 2.48 -19.23
N LEU A 223 3.18 1.22 -19.01
CA LEU A 223 2.22 0.47 -19.82
C LEU A 223 0.84 1.15 -19.93
N ILE A 224 0.33 1.71 -18.83
CA ILE A 224 -0.96 2.42 -18.83
C ILE A 224 -0.85 3.75 -19.59
N MET A 225 0.27 4.46 -19.46
CA MET A 225 0.50 5.71 -20.20
C MET A 225 0.65 5.45 -21.69
N ASP A 226 1.35 4.39 -22.08
CA ASP A 226 1.51 3.98 -23.48
C ASP A 226 0.16 3.59 -24.08
N PHE A 227 -0.66 2.86 -23.32
CA PHE A 227 -2.04 2.55 -23.73
C PHE A 227 -2.87 3.81 -23.99
N ILE A 228 -2.80 4.82 -23.10
CA ILE A 228 -3.52 6.10 -23.27
C ILE A 228 -3.01 6.89 -24.47
N ASN A 229 -1.71 6.79 -24.79
CA ASN A 229 -1.11 7.50 -25.93
C ASN A 229 -1.47 6.84 -27.28
N GLU A 230 -1.51 5.51 -27.33
CA GLU A 230 -1.69 4.76 -28.57
C GLU A 230 -3.17 4.45 -28.89
N THR A 231 -4.03 4.46 -27.88
CA THR A 231 -5.44 4.09 -28.02
C THR A 231 -6.34 5.32 -28.11
N ASP A 232 -7.23 5.31 -29.09
CA ASP A 232 -8.27 6.32 -29.22
C ASP A 232 -9.42 6.07 -28.23
N LEU A 233 -9.32 6.68 -27.05
CA LEU A 233 -10.27 6.52 -25.95
C LEU A 233 -11.70 6.96 -26.32
N SER A 234 -11.86 7.82 -27.35
CA SER A 234 -13.18 8.28 -27.79
C SER A 234 -14.05 7.17 -28.39
N LYS A 235 -13.43 6.10 -28.88
CA LYS A 235 -14.10 4.93 -29.45
C LYS A 235 -14.60 3.95 -28.39
N LEU A 236 -14.17 4.11 -27.14
CA LEU A 236 -14.52 3.23 -26.04
C LEU A 236 -15.75 3.81 -25.34
N CYS A 237 -16.83 3.03 -25.27
CA CYS A 237 -18.09 3.50 -24.68
C CYS A 237 -18.35 2.87 -23.31
N ARG A 238 -17.95 1.61 -23.14
CA ARG A 238 -18.19 0.81 -21.92
C ARG A 238 -16.88 0.43 -21.23
N VAL A 239 -17.00 0.16 -19.94
CA VAL A 239 -15.88 -0.33 -19.10
C VAL A 239 -15.32 -1.65 -19.66
N GLU A 240 -16.19 -2.52 -20.19
CA GLU A 240 -15.81 -3.77 -20.84
C GLU A 240 -14.92 -3.54 -22.08
N ASP A 241 -15.20 -2.49 -22.86
CA ASP A 241 -14.45 -2.17 -24.08
C ASP A 241 -13.02 -1.75 -23.73
N ILE A 242 -12.85 -0.86 -22.75
CA ILE A 242 -11.53 -0.38 -22.32
C ILE A 242 -10.72 -1.50 -21.66
N LEU A 243 -11.35 -2.38 -20.88
CA LEU A 243 -10.68 -3.54 -20.30
C LEU A 243 -10.15 -4.46 -21.40
N SER A 244 -11.00 -4.82 -22.36
CA SER A 244 -10.61 -5.71 -23.46
C SER A 244 -9.50 -5.12 -24.34
N ALA A 245 -9.59 -3.82 -24.64
CA ALA A 245 -8.59 -3.09 -25.40
C ALA A 245 -7.26 -3.04 -24.66
N PHE A 246 -7.27 -2.72 -23.36
CA PHE A 246 -6.07 -2.69 -22.52
C PHE A 246 -5.40 -4.05 -22.44
N TYR A 247 -6.14 -5.14 -22.18
CA TYR A 247 -5.55 -6.48 -22.10
C TYR A 247 -4.98 -6.94 -23.45
N THR A 248 -5.62 -6.57 -24.56
CA THR A 248 -5.11 -6.86 -25.90
C THR A 248 -3.80 -6.11 -26.17
N PHE A 249 -3.77 -4.82 -25.84
CA PHE A 249 -2.58 -3.97 -25.93
C PHE A 249 -1.44 -4.51 -25.05
N ALA A 250 -1.72 -4.76 -23.77
CA ALA A 250 -0.77 -5.27 -22.80
C ALA A 250 -0.19 -6.64 -23.20
N LYS A 251 -1.00 -7.51 -23.81
CA LYS A 251 -0.52 -8.79 -24.32
C LYS A 251 0.45 -8.60 -25.49
N ALA A 252 0.15 -7.69 -26.41
CA ALA A 252 1.03 -7.38 -27.54
C ALA A 252 2.35 -6.76 -27.06
N GLU A 253 2.31 -5.78 -26.15
CA GLU A 253 3.51 -5.18 -25.57
C GLU A 253 4.35 -6.19 -24.78
N LYS A 254 3.70 -7.06 -23.98
CA LYS A 254 4.39 -8.16 -23.29
C LYS A 254 5.15 -9.05 -24.26
N GLU A 255 4.54 -9.44 -25.38
CA GLU A 255 5.21 -10.27 -26.39
C GLU A 255 6.41 -9.53 -27.01
N LYS A 256 6.26 -8.25 -27.34
CA LYS A 256 7.35 -7.42 -27.88
C LYS A 256 8.52 -7.31 -26.89
N GLU A 257 8.26 -7.00 -25.62
CA GLU A 257 9.31 -6.86 -24.60
C GLU A 257 10.03 -8.19 -24.33
N ILE A 258 9.32 -9.32 -24.29
CA ILE A 258 9.93 -10.64 -24.15
C ILE A 258 10.88 -10.91 -25.32
N HIS A 259 10.46 -10.60 -26.55
CA HIS A 259 11.32 -10.76 -27.73
C HIS A 259 12.54 -9.84 -27.67
N ALA A 260 12.35 -8.57 -27.33
CA ALA A 260 13.44 -7.60 -27.19
C ALA A 260 14.46 -8.04 -26.11
N LEU A 261 13.98 -8.57 -24.98
CA LEU A 261 14.84 -9.07 -23.90
C LEU A 261 15.67 -10.29 -24.33
N ILE A 262 15.04 -11.23 -25.05
CA ILE A 262 15.72 -12.42 -25.58
C ILE A 262 16.84 -12.02 -26.55
N GLU A 263 16.57 -11.06 -27.44
CA GLU A 263 17.56 -10.55 -28.40
C GLU A 263 18.69 -9.78 -27.71
N ALA A 264 18.35 -8.82 -26.83
CA ALA A 264 19.30 -7.95 -26.15
C ALA A 264 20.30 -8.73 -25.29
N GLU A 265 19.85 -9.79 -24.62
CA GLU A 265 20.71 -10.63 -23.78
C GLU A 265 21.22 -11.90 -24.49
N SER A 266 20.84 -12.10 -25.75
CA SER A 266 21.16 -13.29 -26.56
C SER A 266 20.82 -14.58 -25.82
N LEU A 267 19.60 -14.63 -25.28
CA LEU A 267 19.07 -15.79 -24.57
C LEU A 267 18.69 -16.89 -25.57
N ARG A 268 18.60 -18.13 -25.10
CA ARG A 268 18.22 -19.28 -25.94
C ARG A 268 16.72 -19.29 -26.24
N ASP A 269 16.30 -19.99 -27.30
CA ASP A 269 14.90 -20.04 -27.75
C ASP A 269 13.91 -20.59 -26.70
N ASN A 270 14.39 -21.44 -25.78
CA ASN A 270 13.59 -21.97 -24.67
C ASN A 270 13.33 -20.94 -23.54
N SER A 271 13.84 -19.71 -23.66
CA SER A 271 13.74 -18.68 -22.62
C SER A 271 12.35 -18.07 -22.53
N LYS A 272 11.60 -18.00 -23.64
CA LYS A 272 10.23 -17.46 -23.66
C LYS A 272 9.32 -18.16 -22.65
N GLY A 273 9.27 -19.49 -22.69
CA GLY A 273 8.41 -20.26 -21.79
C GLY A 273 8.83 -20.17 -20.31
N PHE A 274 10.10 -19.90 -20.02
CA PHE A 274 10.53 -19.62 -18.64
C PHE A 274 10.05 -18.24 -18.18
N ILE A 275 10.24 -17.21 -19.01
CA ILE A 275 9.81 -15.84 -18.69
C ILE A 275 8.29 -15.82 -18.44
N GLU A 276 7.51 -16.49 -19.28
CA GLU A 276 6.06 -16.63 -19.09
C GLU A 276 5.71 -17.31 -17.76
N ARG A 277 6.35 -18.44 -17.43
CA ARG A 277 6.14 -19.10 -16.12
C ARG A 277 6.55 -18.22 -14.94
N ALA A 278 7.61 -17.43 -15.07
CA ALA A 278 8.05 -16.52 -14.01
C ALA A 278 7.05 -15.37 -13.81
N ILE A 279 6.50 -14.84 -14.90
CA ILE A 279 5.42 -13.84 -14.86
C ILE A 279 4.18 -14.42 -14.17
N ASP A 280 3.76 -15.63 -14.55
CA ASP A 280 2.59 -16.30 -13.95
C ASP A 280 2.77 -16.58 -12.44
N LYS A 281 4.00 -16.90 -12.02
CA LYS A 281 4.36 -17.07 -10.60
C LYS A 281 4.48 -15.73 -9.85
N GLY A 282 4.69 -14.62 -10.56
CA GLY A 282 4.95 -13.30 -9.99
C GLY A 282 6.34 -13.11 -9.39
N TYR A 283 7.25 -14.08 -9.54
CA TYR A 283 8.65 -13.99 -9.12
C TYR A 283 9.55 -14.92 -9.92
N VAL A 284 10.84 -14.59 -9.98
CA VAL A 284 11.87 -15.44 -10.59
C VAL A 284 12.52 -16.30 -9.52
N GLU A 285 12.52 -17.62 -9.71
CA GLU A 285 13.19 -18.55 -8.80
C GLU A 285 14.67 -18.70 -9.18
N TYR A 286 15.54 -18.29 -8.26
CA TYR A 286 16.99 -18.29 -8.44
C TYR A 286 17.63 -19.67 -8.18
N ALA A 287 16.94 -20.49 -7.41
CA ALA A 287 17.39 -21.82 -7.05
C ALA A 287 17.12 -22.78 -8.20
N GLY A 288 18.15 -23.55 -8.59
CA GLY A 288 18.07 -24.52 -9.68
C GLY A 288 18.83 -24.11 -10.94
N ASP A 289 18.63 -24.87 -12.01
CA ASP A 289 19.36 -24.75 -13.28
C ASP A 289 18.53 -24.12 -14.40
N GLU A 290 17.29 -23.73 -14.15
CA GLU A 290 16.39 -23.17 -15.18
C GLU A 290 16.94 -21.88 -15.79
N VAL A 291 17.39 -20.94 -14.95
CA VAL A 291 18.06 -19.72 -15.42
C VAL A 291 19.34 -20.08 -16.19
N ASP A 292 20.09 -21.07 -15.72
CA ASP A 292 21.33 -21.51 -16.36
C ASP A 292 21.13 -22.19 -17.72
N ARG A 293 19.94 -22.72 -17.99
CA ARG A 293 19.55 -23.32 -19.28
C ARG A 293 19.20 -22.28 -20.34
N MET A 294 18.76 -21.08 -19.94
CA MET A 294 18.45 -19.97 -20.85
C MET A 294 19.68 -19.19 -21.31
N MET A 295 20.74 -19.20 -20.50
CA MET A 295 21.94 -18.40 -20.74
C MET A 295 22.72 -18.88 -21.97
N PRO A 296 23.32 -17.96 -22.75
CA PRO A 296 24.23 -18.33 -23.83
C PRO A 296 25.46 -19.07 -23.28
N ALA A 297 26.20 -19.74 -24.16
CA ALA A 297 27.46 -20.37 -23.80
C ALA A 297 28.50 -19.29 -23.43
N LEU A 298 28.76 -19.13 -22.12
CA LEU A 298 29.69 -18.14 -21.59
C LEU A 298 30.86 -18.81 -20.88
N SER A 299 32.02 -18.16 -20.92
CA SER A 299 33.21 -18.59 -20.19
C SER A 299 32.93 -18.66 -18.69
N ARG A 300 33.35 -19.77 -18.06
CA ARG A 300 33.29 -19.96 -16.60
C ARG A 300 34.43 -19.26 -15.86
N ARG A 301 35.42 -18.70 -16.58
CA ARG A 301 36.57 -18.01 -15.98
C ARG A 301 36.17 -16.60 -15.54
N ALA A 302 36.82 -16.11 -14.47
CA ALA A 302 36.67 -14.74 -13.95
C ALA A 302 35.22 -14.32 -13.60
N GLY A 303 34.32 -15.27 -13.33
CA GLY A 303 32.95 -14.97 -12.90
C GLY A 303 32.06 -14.31 -13.97
N VAL A 304 32.47 -14.31 -15.25
CA VAL A 304 31.73 -13.65 -16.36
C VAL A 304 30.29 -14.14 -16.46
N ARG A 305 30.10 -15.46 -16.37
CA ARG A 305 28.76 -16.08 -16.37
C ARG A 305 27.90 -15.62 -15.17
N GLN A 306 28.50 -15.48 -14.00
CA GLN A 306 27.79 -15.10 -12.78
C GLN A 306 27.40 -13.61 -12.79
N ARG A 307 28.25 -12.74 -13.35
CA ARG A 307 27.94 -11.33 -13.60
C ARG A 307 26.80 -11.17 -14.61
N LYS A 308 26.83 -11.91 -15.73
CA LYS A 308 25.74 -11.87 -16.70
C LYS A 308 24.45 -12.45 -16.12
N LYS A 309 24.53 -13.53 -15.31
CA LYS A 309 23.37 -14.06 -14.58
C LYS A 309 22.76 -13.01 -13.65
N GLY A 310 23.58 -12.25 -12.92
CA GLY A 310 23.10 -11.12 -12.11
C GLY A 310 22.45 -10.03 -12.95
N LYS A 311 23.05 -9.66 -14.08
CA LYS A 311 22.52 -8.65 -15.01
C LYS A 311 21.19 -9.05 -15.66
N CYS A 312 21.00 -10.32 -16.03
CA CYS A 312 19.75 -10.77 -16.64
C CYS A 312 18.58 -10.86 -15.66
N ILE A 313 18.86 -10.85 -14.34
CA ILE A 313 17.81 -10.98 -13.32
C ILE A 313 17.50 -9.64 -12.63
N GLY A 314 18.50 -8.78 -12.45
CA GLY A 314 18.32 -7.43 -11.92
C GLY A 314 17.71 -6.49 -12.96
#